data_AF-A0A0Q5C112-F1
#
_entry.id   AF-A0A0Q5C112-F1
#
_cell.length_a   1.000
_cell.length_b   1.000
_cell.length_c   1.000
_cell.angle_alpha   90.00
_cell.angle_beta   90.00
_cell.angle_gamma   90.00
#
_symmetry.space_group_name_H-M   'P 1'
#
loop_
_entity.id
_entity.type
_entity.pdbx_description
1 polymer ?
#
loop_
_entity_poly.entity_id
_entity_poly.type
_entity_poly.pdbx_seq_one_letter_code
_entity_poly.pdbx_strand_id
1 'polypeptide(L)'
;MGRLVFFVVIAGSLVLVGSGIFGAVQHSYRADASAASAASAASHLTEAKRDAKGAQYRKDVAWEELQYDQQNAAQIYDVSVARGVKNGSIPAPAWPATVGYDAGLKAELDTAVAASAAEYSPVVEEFEDATERLEDATDASADALATAAADRAVVNGAWSWVGVAALIAAVATVVAAGLWFVLSNALVRARATVALSERTGSRV
;
A
#
# COMPACT_ATOMS: atom_id res chain seq x y z
N MET A 1 58.17 3.09 -4.10
CA MET A 1 56.97 3.62 -3.43
C MET A 1 55.82 3.94 -4.38
N GLY A 2 55.99 4.71 -5.48
CA GLY A 2 54.84 5.14 -6.32
C GLY A 2 53.98 4.02 -6.94
N ARG A 3 54.54 2.83 -7.19
CA ARG A 3 53.84 1.72 -7.84
C ARG A 3 52.81 1.10 -6.90
N LEU A 4 53.18 1.02 -5.63
CA LEU A 4 52.36 0.50 -4.55
C LEU A 4 51.19 1.45 -4.25
N VAL A 5 51.44 2.76 -4.26
CA VAL A 5 50.39 3.80 -4.12
C VAL A 5 49.36 3.71 -5.24
N PHE A 6 49.80 3.54 -6.50
CA PHE A 6 48.89 3.39 -7.64
C PHE A 6 47.97 2.16 -7.50
N PHE A 7 48.52 1.00 -7.12
CA PHE A 7 47.71 -0.20 -6.89
C PHE A 7 46.76 -0.07 -5.70
N VAL A 8 47.17 0.61 -4.62
CA VAL A 8 46.30 0.89 -3.46
C VAL A 8 45.13 1.79 -3.86
N VAL A 9 45.35 2.81 -4.69
CA VAL A 9 44.27 3.68 -5.20
C VAL A 9 43.27 2.88 -6.04
N ILE A 10 43.74 2.03 -6.95
CA ILE A 10 42.85 1.19 -7.77
C ILE A 10 42.07 0.20 -6.90
N ALA A 11 42.75 -0.52 -6.00
CA ALA A 11 42.12 -1.51 -5.14
C ALA A 11 41.10 -0.86 -4.19
N GLY A 12 41.45 0.29 -3.60
CA GLY A 12 40.55 1.06 -2.72
C GLY A 12 39.31 1.55 -3.48
N SER A 13 39.48 2.07 -4.68
CA SER A 13 38.39 2.50 -5.56
C SER A 13 37.43 1.34 -5.92
N LEU A 14 37.98 0.15 -6.23
CA LEU A 14 37.18 -1.03 -6.54
C LEU A 14 36.36 -1.52 -5.33
N VAL A 15 36.97 -1.53 -4.14
CA VAL A 15 36.28 -1.94 -2.90
C VAL A 15 35.18 -0.93 -2.52
N LEU A 16 35.45 0.37 -2.66
CA LEU A 16 34.49 1.44 -2.38
C LEU A 16 33.25 1.31 -3.28
N VAL A 17 33.46 1.21 -4.60
CA VAL A 17 32.35 1.11 -5.56
C VAL A 17 31.64 -0.24 -5.44
N GLY A 18 32.39 -1.34 -5.27
CA GLY A 18 31.85 -2.69 -5.15
C GLY A 18 30.95 -2.88 -3.92
N SER A 19 31.36 -2.36 -2.77
CA SER A 19 30.54 -2.39 -1.55
C SER A 19 29.25 -1.56 -1.71
N GLY A 20 29.34 -0.42 -2.40
CA GLY A 20 28.19 0.38 -2.80
C GLY A 20 27.18 -0.36 -3.67
N ILE A 21 27.67 -1.00 -4.74
CA ILE A 21 26.84 -1.78 -5.66
C ILE A 21 26.13 -2.90 -4.89
N PHE A 22 26.85 -3.62 -4.03
CA PHE A 22 26.26 -4.68 -3.24
C PHE A 22 25.13 -4.17 -2.33
N GLY A 23 25.34 -3.06 -1.63
CA GLY A 23 24.30 -2.43 -0.82
C GLY A 23 23.10 -1.96 -1.65
N ALA A 24 23.34 -1.30 -2.77
CA ALA A 24 22.29 -0.83 -3.68
C ALA A 24 21.43 -1.99 -4.21
N VAL A 25 22.07 -3.11 -4.59
CA VAL A 25 21.38 -4.32 -5.03
C VAL A 25 20.52 -4.92 -3.91
N GLN A 26 21.02 -4.99 -2.67
CA GLN A 26 20.21 -5.44 -1.53
C GLN A 26 18.98 -4.55 -1.30
N HIS A 27 19.14 -3.23 -1.42
CA HIS A 27 18.00 -2.31 -1.35
C HIS A 27 17.02 -2.52 -2.50
N SER A 28 17.50 -2.77 -3.72
CA SER A 28 16.64 -3.06 -4.87
C SER A 28 15.77 -4.31 -4.65
N TYR A 29 16.35 -5.40 -4.12
CA TYR A 29 15.56 -6.60 -3.79
C TYR A 29 14.46 -6.34 -2.76
N ARG A 30 14.73 -5.52 -1.73
CA ARG A 30 13.71 -5.13 -0.75
C ARG A 30 12.62 -4.28 -1.37
N ALA A 31 13.00 -3.31 -2.21
CA ALA A 31 12.04 -2.48 -2.92
C ALA A 31 11.14 -3.31 -3.86
N ASP A 32 11.69 -4.30 -4.56
CA ASP A 32 10.89 -5.20 -5.41
C ASP A 32 9.90 -6.04 -4.58
N ALA A 33 10.33 -6.54 -3.42
CA ALA A 33 9.45 -7.26 -2.49
C ALA A 33 8.31 -6.37 -1.96
N SER A 34 8.61 -5.12 -1.55
CA SER A 34 7.60 -4.16 -1.11
C SER A 34 6.65 -3.73 -2.24
N ALA A 35 7.14 -3.65 -3.48
CA ALA A 35 6.31 -3.36 -4.64
C ALA A 35 5.34 -4.52 -4.95
N ALA A 36 5.81 -5.76 -4.78
CA ALA A 36 4.96 -6.94 -4.91
C ALA A 36 3.89 -7.00 -3.81
N SER A 37 4.23 -6.67 -2.56
CA SER A 37 3.23 -6.58 -1.48
C SER A 37 2.22 -5.46 -1.72
N ALA A 38 2.65 -4.30 -2.24
CA ALA A 38 1.73 -3.22 -2.61
C ALA A 38 0.78 -3.64 -3.75
N ALA A 39 1.26 -4.39 -4.74
CA ALA A 39 0.41 -4.94 -5.81
C ALA A 39 -0.61 -5.95 -5.26
N SER A 40 -0.19 -6.82 -4.34
CA SER A 40 -1.11 -7.74 -3.66
C SER A 40 -2.15 -6.99 -2.83
N ALA A 41 -1.75 -6.00 -2.02
CA ALA A 41 -2.67 -5.17 -1.26
C ALA A 41 -3.68 -4.42 -2.14
N ALA A 42 -3.24 -3.92 -3.31
CA ALA A 42 -4.14 -3.30 -4.28
C ALA A 42 -5.17 -4.30 -4.86
N SER A 43 -4.79 -5.56 -5.06
CA SER A 43 -5.73 -6.60 -5.50
C SER A 43 -6.77 -6.93 -4.41
N HIS A 44 -6.34 -7.06 -3.15
CA HIS A 44 -7.24 -7.24 -2.01
C HIS A 44 -8.19 -6.06 -1.82
N LEU A 45 -7.71 -4.82 -1.98
CA LEU A 45 -8.56 -3.63 -1.96
C LEU A 45 -9.61 -3.66 -3.08
N THR A 46 -9.26 -4.15 -4.26
CA THR A 46 -10.20 -4.26 -5.38
C THR A 46 -11.29 -5.28 -5.09
N GLU A 47 -10.91 -6.41 -4.49
CA GLU A 47 -11.85 -7.44 -4.03
C GLU A 47 -12.76 -6.93 -2.91
N ALA A 48 -12.21 -6.31 -1.87
CA ALA A 48 -12.98 -5.72 -0.78
C ALA A 48 -13.97 -4.66 -1.27
N LYS A 49 -13.58 -3.83 -2.25
CA LYS A 49 -14.49 -2.86 -2.90
C LYS A 49 -15.65 -3.54 -3.61
N ARG A 50 -15.37 -4.64 -4.33
CA ARG A 50 -16.40 -5.41 -5.02
C ARG A 50 -17.37 -6.02 -4.00
N ASP A 51 -16.85 -6.58 -2.92
CA ASP A 51 -17.63 -7.27 -1.91
C ASP A 51 -18.50 -6.29 -1.11
N ALA A 52 -17.95 -5.14 -0.70
CA ALA A 52 -18.71 -4.06 -0.07
C ALA A 52 -19.84 -3.53 -0.96
N LYS A 53 -19.58 -3.35 -2.26
CA LYS A 53 -20.61 -2.96 -3.22
C LYS A 53 -21.69 -4.04 -3.39
N GLY A 54 -21.29 -5.30 -3.37
CA GLY A 54 -22.21 -6.43 -3.41
C GLY A 54 -23.11 -6.50 -2.18
N ALA A 55 -22.54 -6.30 -0.98
CA ALA A 55 -23.26 -6.24 0.28
C ALA A 55 -24.22 -5.05 0.33
N GLN A 56 -23.79 -3.88 -0.18
CA GLN A 56 -24.66 -2.70 -0.31
C GLN A 56 -25.89 -3.02 -1.16
N TYR A 57 -25.71 -3.64 -2.32
CA TYR A 57 -26.83 -4.02 -3.18
C TYR A 57 -27.79 -4.99 -2.49
N ARG A 58 -27.27 -6.00 -1.78
CA ARG A 58 -28.12 -6.93 -1.01
C ARG A 58 -28.90 -6.21 0.09
N LYS A 59 -28.26 -5.28 0.80
CA LYS A 59 -28.91 -4.44 1.82
C LYS A 59 -30.02 -3.60 1.22
N ASP A 60 -29.77 -2.94 0.09
CA ASP A 60 -30.77 -2.09 -0.57
C ASP A 60 -31.99 -2.91 -1.00
N VAL A 61 -31.77 -4.10 -1.58
CA VAL A 61 -32.87 -5.03 -1.95
C VAL A 61 -33.63 -5.52 -0.71
N ALA A 62 -32.93 -5.95 0.34
CA ALA A 62 -33.55 -6.44 1.57
C ALA A 62 -34.33 -5.32 2.29
N TRP A 63 -33.87 -4.07 2.18
CA TRP A 63 -34.58 -2.92 2.73
C TRP A 63 -35.87 -2.63 1.96
N GLU A 64 -35.85 -2.73 0.63
CA GLU A 64 -37.07 -2.61 -0.19
C GLU A 64 -38.09 -3.71 0.16
N GLU A 65 -37.63 -4.96 0.34
CA GLU A 65 -38.46 -6.08 0.76
C GLU A 65 -39.06 -5.87 2.16
N LEU A 66 -38.25 -5.42 3.13
CA LEU A 66 -38.69 -5.05 4.47
C LEU A 66 -39.81 -3.99 4.43
N GLN A 67 -39.63 -2.94 3.63
CA GLN A 67 -40.63 -1.89 3.47
C GLN A 67 -41.93 -2.44 2.88
N TYR A 68 -41.82 -3.33 1.89
CA TYR A 68 -42.98 -3.97 1.28
C TYR A 68 -43.75 -4.84 2.29
N ASP A 69 -43.05 -5.67 3.06
CA ASP A 69 -43.66 -6.55 4.05
C ASP A 69 -44.35 -5.78 5.18
N GLN A 70 -43.71 -4.72 5.68
CA GLN A 70 -44.31 -3.86 6.69
C GLN A 70 -45.55 -3.12 6.17
N GLN A 71 -45.53 -2.66 4.92
CA GLN A 71 -46.70 -2.06 4.29
C GLN A 71 -47.84 -3.07 4.10
N ASN A 72 -47.52 -4.29 3.67
CA ASN A 72 -48.51 -5.35 3.51
C ASN A 72 -49.14 -5.74 4.86
N ALA A 73 -48.34 -5.90 5.91
CA ALA A 73 -48.81 -6.18 7.26
C ALA A 73 -49.76 -5.07 7.77
N ALA A 74 -49.40 -3.79 7.54
CA ALA A 74 -50.26 -2.67 7.90
C ALA A 74 -51.60 -2.66 7.13
N GLN A 75 -51.59 -2.97 5.83
CA GLN A 75 -52.81 -3.07 5.03
C GLN A 75 -53.71 -4.23 5.50
N ILE A 76 -53.14 -5.38 5.85
CA ILE A 76 -53.87 -6.52 6.40
C ILE A 76 -54.54 -6.14 7.73
N TYR A 77 -53.80 -5.43 8.60
CA TYR A 77 -54.33 -4.89 9.85
C TYR A 77 -55.52 -3.96 9.61
N ASP A 78 -55.37 -2.96 8.74
CA ASP A 78 -56.42 -1.98 8.42
C ASP A 78 -57.69 -2.65 7.87
N VAL A 79 -57.54 -3.60 6.95
CA VAL A 79 -58.67 -4.36 6.37
C VAL A 79 -59.36 -5.23 7.43
N SER A 80 -58.59 -5.88 8.31
CA SER A 80 -59.13 -6.76 9.36
C SER A 80 -59.89 -5.96 10.41
N VAL A 81 -59.34 -4.81 10.81
CA VAL A 81 -60.01 -3.83 11.66
C VAL A 81 -61.31 -3.34 11.02
N ALA A 82 -61.28 -2.90 9.76
CA ALA A 82 -62.46 -2.40 9.07
C ALA A 82 -63.57 -3.46 8.97
N ARG A 83 -63.21 -4.73 8.73
CA ARG A 83 -64.14 -5.86 8.72
C ARG A 83 -64.72 -6.11 10.12
N GLY A 84 -63.90 -6.09 11.17
CA GLY A 84 -64.36 -6.28 12.54
C GLY A 84 -65.30 -5.16 13.02
N VAL A 85 -65.03 -3.92 12.62
CA VAL A 85 -65.95 -2.78 12.86
C VAL A 85 -67.27 -3.00 12.13
N LYS A 86 -67.24 -3.39 10.85
CA LYS A 86 -68.45 -3.65 10.05
C LYS A 86 -69.31 -4.78 10.62
N ASN A 87 -68.68 -5.81 11.16
CA ASN A 87 -69.37 -6.97 11.74
C ASN A 87 -69.75 -6.76 13.22
N GLY A 88 -69.43 -5.61 13.81
CA GLY A 88 -69.73 -5.27 15.21
C GLY A 88 -68.85 -5.98 16.24
N SER A 89 -67.80 -6.69 15.82
CA SER A 89 -66.87 -7.38 16.73
C SER A 89 -65.79 -6.45 17.30
N ILE A 90 -65.49 -5.33 16.62
CA ILE A 90 -64.57 -4.29 17.08
C ILE A 90 -65.36 -2.99 17.25
N PRO A 91 -65.26 -2.29 18.39
CA PRO A 91 -65.94 -1.02 18.58
C PRO A 91 -65.46 0.03 17.56
N ALA A 92 -66.40 0.74 16.93
CA ALA A 92 -66.08 1.83 16.02
C ALA A 92 -65.42 3.00 16.80
N PRO A 93 -64.34 3.60 16.28
CA PRO A 93 -63.62 4.66 16.96
C PRO A 93 -64.44 5.98 16.95
N ALA A 94 -64.32 6.77 18.03
CA ALA A 94 -64.90 8.11 18.14
C ALA A 94 -64.01 9.15 17.43
N TRP A 95 -64.00 9.09 16.10
CA TRP A 95 -63.42 10.02 15.12
C TRP A 95 -61.92 10.44 15.20
N PRO A 96 -61.24 10.54 14.03
CA PRO A 96 -61.76 10.27 12.69
C PRO A 96 -62.00 8.76 12.46
N ALA A 97 -63.17 8.43 11.89
CA ALA A 97 -63.88 7.17 12.08
C ALA A 97 -63.52 6.02 11.10
N THR A 98 -62.28 5.94 10.63
CA THR A 98 -61.91 4.94 9.61
C THR A 98 -61.23 3.69 10.15
N VAL A 99 -60.86 3.60 11.43
CA VAL A 99 -60.13 2.44 11.96
C VAL A 99 -60.52 2.17 13.42
N GLY A 100 -61.29 1.11 13.67
CA GLY A 100 -61.42 0.54 15.01
C GLY A 100 -60.06 0.17 15.58
N TYR A 101 -59.95 0.09 16.90
CA TYR A 101 -58.73 -0.37 17.54
C TYR A 101 -58.99 -1.73 18.17
N ASP A 102 -58.19 -2.72 17.78
CA ASP A 102 -58.18 -4.05 18.40
C ASP A 102 -56.75 -4.39 18.84
N ALA A 103 -56.58 -4.64 20.13
CA ALA A 103 -55.28 -4.90 20.73
C ALA A 103 -54.66 -6.23 20.26
N GLY A 104 -55.49 -7.23 19.92
CA GLY A 104 -55.03 -8.52 19.41
C GLY A 104 -54.47 -8.39 17.99
N LEU A 105 -55.23 -7.75 17.09
CA LEU A 105 -54.77 -7.47 15.72
C LEU A 105 -53.54 -6.56 15.71
N LYS A 106 -53.44 -5.62 16.67
CA LYS A 106 -52.24 -4.78 16.82
C LYS A 106 -51.02 -5.60 17.25
N ALA A 107 -51.19 -6.55 18.17
CA ALA A 107 -50.12 -7.45 18.58
C ALA A 107 -49.66 -8.36 17.42
N GLU A 108 -50.57 -8.82 16.57
CA GLU A 108 -50.24 -9.58 15.35
C GLU A 108 -49.43 -8.74 14.36
N LEU A 109 -49.83 -7.48 14.12
CA LEU A 109 -49.07 -6.53 13.30
C LEU A 109 -47.66 -6.32 13.87
N ASP A 110 -47.56 -6.04 15.17
CA ASP A 110 -46.27 -5.80 15.83
C ASP A 110 -45.36 -7.04 15.77
N THR A 111 -45.93 -8.24 15.86
CA THR A 111 -45.20 -9.50 15.69
C THR A 111 -44.70 -9.68 14.26
N ALA A 112 -45.53 -9.38 13.25
CA ALA A 112 -45.14 -9.46 11.85
C ALA A 112 -44.02 -8.46 11.50
N VAL A 113 -44.11 -7.23 12.02
CA VAL A 113 -43.08 -6.19 11.86
C VAL A 113 -41.79 -6.58 12.57
N ALA A 114 -41.87 -7.18 13.76
CA ALA A 114 -40.70 -7.67 14.48
C ALA A 114 -40.02 -8.84 13.75
N ALA A 115 -40.80 -9.74 13.15
CA ALA A 115 -40.28 -10.87 12.38
C ALA A 115 -39.53 -10.39 11.12
N SER A 116 -40.11 -9.49 10.33
CA SER A 116 -39.45 -8.96 9.13
C SER A 116 -38.20 -8.14 9.47
N ALA A 117 -38.21 -7.38 10.56
CA ALA A 117 -37.02 -6.69 11.05
C ALA A 117 -35.89 -7.65 11.47
N ALA A 118 -36.25 -8.79 12.07
CA ALA A 118 -35.27 -9.82 12.46
C ALA A 118 -34.62 -10.49 11.24
N GLU A 119 -35.35 -10.64 10.13
CA GLU A 119 -34.81 -11.17 8.86
C GLU A 119 -33.89 -10.17 8.14
N TYR A 120 -34.11 -8.85 8.32
CA TYR A 120 -33.26 -7.81 7.76
C TYR A 120 -31.93 -7.62 8.53
N SER A 121 -31.92 -7.88 9.85
CA SER A 121 -30.74 -7.65 10.72
C SER A 121 -29.43 -8.28 10.20
N PRO A 122 -29.40 -9.57 9.78
CA PRO A 122 -28.17 -10.19 9.27
C PRO A 122 -27.61 -9.53 8.01
N VAL A 123 -28.46 -8.90 7.19
CA VAL A 123 -28.02 -8.21 5.96
C VAL A 123 -27.34 -6.88 6.30
N VAL A 124 -27.78 -6.21 7.37
CA VAL A 124 -27.12 -5.01 7.90
C VAL A 124 -25.76 -5.37 8.47
N GLU A 125 -25.68 -6.43 9.28
CA GLU A 125 -24.42 -6.94 9.84
C GLU A 125 -23.45 -7.32 8.72
N GLU A 126 -23.91 -8.03 7.68
CA GLU A 126 -23.08 -8.37 6.52
C GLU A 126 -22.49 -7.13 5.82
N PHE A 127 -23.29 -6.07 5.67
CA PHE A 127 -22.85 -4.82 5.07
C PHE A 127 -21.84 -4.06 5.96
N GLU A 128 -22.05 -4.04 7.27
CA GLU A 128 -21.12 -3.45 8.22
C GLU A 128 -19.77 -4.19 8.18
N ASP A 129 -19.78 -5.52 8.27
CA ASP A 129 -18.57 -6.34 8.17
C ASP A 129 -17.84 -6.14 6.83
N ALA A 130 -18.59 -6.01 5.72
CA ALA A 130 -18.01 -5.78 4.41
C ALA A 130 -17.38 -4.38 4.28
N THR A 131 -17.95 -3.39 4.99
CA THR A 131 -17.43 -2.03 5.05
C THR A 131 -16.17 -1.96 5.91
N GLU A 132 -16.14 -2.64 7.06
CA GLU A 132 -14.95 -2.75 7.91
C GLU A 132 -13.80 -3.42 7.15
N ARG A 133 -14.06 -4.54 6.46
CA ARG A 133 -13.07 -5.19 5.59
C ARG A 133 -12.55 -4.28 4.46
N LEU A 134 -13.39 -3.38 3.95
CA LEU A 134 -12.98 -2.40 2.95
C LEU A 134 -12.08 -1.30 3.54
N GLU A 135 -12.39 -0.83 4.75
CA GLU A 135 -11.57 0.14 5.46
C GLU A 135 -10.18 -0.44 5.77
N ASP A 136 -10.14 -1.64 6.35
CA ASP A 136 -8.89 -2.37 6.63
C ASP A 136 -8.05 -2.58 5.36
N ALA A 137 -8.69 -3.00 4.26
CA ALA A 137 -8.00 -3.20 2.99
C ALA A 137 -7.50 -1.87 2.39
N THR A 138 -8.19 -0.75 2.66
CA THR A 138 -7.78 0.58 2.20
C THR A 138 -6.55 1.04 2.95
N ASP A 139 -6.55 0.91 4.27
CA ASP A 139 -5.43 1.29 5.13
C ASP A 139 -4.20 0.42 4.85
N ALA A 140 -4.38 -0.91 4.77
CA ALA A 140 -3.29 -1.83 4.42
C ALA A 140 -2.68 -1.52 3.03
N SER A 141 -3.51 -1.14 2.06
CA SER A 141 -3.06 -0.74 0.73
C SER A 141 -2.29 0.59 0.76
N ALA A 142 -2.75 1.57 1.54
CA ALA A 142 -2.07 2.84 1.72
C ALA A 142 -0.69 2.66 2.37
N ASP A 143 -0.61 1.87 3.43
CA ASP A 143 0.64 1.56 4.13
C ASP A 143 1.63 0.80 3.24
N ALA A 144 1.15 -0.18 2.47
CA ALA A 144 1.99 -0.91 1.52
C ALA A 144 2.53 0.00 0.41
N LEU A 145 1.71 0.93 -0.10
CA LEU A 145 2.13 1.90 -1.10
C LEU A 145 3.17 2.89 -0.53
N ALA A 146 2.95 3.38 0.69
CA ALA A 146 3.88 4.27 1.37
C ALA A 146 5.24 3.60 1.61
N THR A 147 5.23 2.33 2.03
CA THR A 147 6.43 1.52 2.23
C THR A 147 7.18 1.32 0.91
N ALA A 148 6.48 0.94 -0.16
CA ALA A 148 7.09 0.76 -1.47
C ALA A 148 7.69 2.07 -2.03
N ALA A 149 7.04 3.21 -1.76
CA ALA A 149 7.56 4.53 -2.15
C ALA A 149 8.83 4.89 -1.36
N ALA A 150 8.85 4.63 -0.05
CA ALA A 150 10.02 4.86 0.80
C ALA A 150 11.20 3.99 0.35
N ASP A 151 10.98 2.70 0.10
CA ASP A 151 12.03 1.78 -0.36
C ASP A 151 12.60 2.19 -1.72
N ARG A 152 11.75 2.63 -2.66
CA ARG A 152 12.22 3.20 -3.94
C ARG A 152 13.10 4.44 -3.75
N ALA A 153 12.76 5.30 -2.81
CA ALA A 153 13.59 6.47 -2.50
C ALA A 153 14.96 6.07 -1.95
N VAL A 154 15.01 5.06 -1.07
CA VAL A 154 16.26 4.49 -0.54
C VAL A 154 17.11 3.89 -1.67
N VAL A 155 16.50 3.13 -2.58
CA VAL A 155 17.19 2.55 -3.76
C VAL A 155 17.78 3.65 -4.64
N ASN A 156 17.01 4.68 -4.97
CA ASN A 156 17.50 5.80 -5.77
C ASN A 156 18.67 6.51 -5.07
N GLY A 157 18.59 6.69 -3.75
CA GLY A 157 19.67 7.21 -2.93
C GLY A 157 20.93 6.35 -3.04
N ALA A 158 20.80 5.04 -2.86
CA ALA A 158 21.92 4.10 -2.94
C ALA A 158 22.59 4.10 -4.33
N TRP A 159 21.82 4.06 -5.41
CA TRP A 159 22.36 4.11 -6.77
C TRP A 159 23.01 5.46 -7.10
N SER A 160 22.45 6.57 -6.59
CA SER A 160 23.07 7.88 -6.75
C SER A 160 24.44 7.95 -6.05
N TRP A 161 24.54 7.39 -4.84
CA TRP A 161 25.80 7.30 -4.11
C TRP A 161 26.84 6.45 -4.85
N VAL A 162 26.42 5.30 -5.40
CA VAL A 162 27.29 4.46 -6.25
C VAL A 162 27.82 5.24 -7.44
N GLY A 163 26.96 6.02 -8.12
CA GLY A 163 27.37 6.88 -9.23
C GLY A 163 28.41 7.93 -8.83
N VAL A 164 28.21 8.59 -7.69
CA VAL A 164 29.16 9.57 -7.14
C VAL A 164 30.49 8.89 -6.76
N ALA A 165 30.44 7.75 -6.06
CA ALA A 165 31.62 6.99 -5.68
C ALA A 165 32.43 6.52 -6.90
N ALA A 166 31.75 6.06 -7.96
CA ALA A 166 32.37 5.67 -9.21
C ALA A 166 33.04 6.85 -9.92
N LEU A 167 32.42 8.03 -9.91
CA LEU A 167 33.02 9.25 -10.46
C LEU A 167 34.29 9.65 -9.69
N ILE A 168 34.23 9.65 -8.35
CA ILE A 168 35.39 9.96 -7.48
C ILE A 168 36.52 8.94 -7.74
N ALA A 169 36.18 7.65 -7.82
CA ALA A 169 37.12 6.59 -8.14
C ALA A 169 37.78 6.78 -9.51
N ALA A 170 37.02 7.18 -10.53
CA ALA A 170 37.54 7.45 -11.87
C ALA A 170 38.49 8.66 -11.87
N VAL A 171 38.12 9.76 -11.21
CA VAL A 171 38.99 10.94 -11.09
C VAL A 171 40.28 10.58 -10.33
N ALA A 172 40.18 9.84 -9.21
CA ALA A 172 41.33 9.42 -8.42
C ALA A 172 42.29 8.53 -9.23
N THR A 173 41.78 7.62 -10.06
CA THR A 173 42.63 6.76 -10.90
C THR A 173 43.32 7.54 -12.00
N VAL A 174 42.66 8.52 -12.64
CA VAL A 174 43.26 9.41 -13.64
C VAL A 174 44.39 10.25 -13.02
N VAL A 175 44.15 10.85 -11.85
CA VAL A 175 45.16 11.65 -11.13
C VAL A 175 46.35 10.78 -10.72
N ALA A 176 46.10 9.58 -10.20
CA ALA A 176 47.16 8.64 -9.81
C ALA A 176 47.99 8.17 -11.03
N ALA A 177 47.36 7.94 -12.18
CA ALA A 177 48.04 7.59 -13.42
C ALA A 177 48.92 8.74 -13.94
N GLY A 178 48.41 9.98 -13.90
CA GLY A 178 49.17 11.17 -14.28
C GLY A 178 50.39 11.39 -13.37
N LEU A 179 50.20 11.29 -12.06
CA LEU A 179 51.29 11.37 -11.08
C LEU A 179 52.33 10.27 -11.34
N TRP A 180 51.90 9.03 -11.56
CA TRP A 180 52.79 7.91 -11.86
C TRP A 180 53.65 8.16 -13.12
N PHE A 181 53.04 8.71 -14.18
CA PHE A 181 53.76 9.05 -15.40
C PHE A 181 54.82 10.13 -15.17
N VAL A 182 54.47 11.21 -14.45
CA VAL A 182 55.40 12.30 -14.11
C VAL A 182 56.55 11.79 -13.23
N LEU A 183 56.25 11.01 -12.19
CA LEU A 183 57.24 10.40 -11.29
C LEU A 183 58.19 9.46 -12.03
N SER A 184 57.65 8.63 -12.94
CA SER A 184 58.46 7.70 -13.74
C SER A 184 59.43 8.44 -14.65
N ASN A 185 58.98 9.50 -15.31
CA ASN A 185 59.83 10.34 -16.16
C ASN A 185 60.90 11.09 -15.35
N ALA A 186 60.56 11.61 -14.17
CA ALA A 186 61.52 12.27 -13.29
C ALA A 186 62.60 11.31 -12.80
N LEU A 187 62.24 10.08 -12.42
CA LEU A 187 63.19 9.04 -12.01
C LEU A 187 64.14 8.63 -13.14
N VAL A 188 63.66 8.53 -14.38
CA VAL A 188 64.52 8.23 -15.54
C VAL A 188 65.52 9.36 -15.77
N ARG A 189 65.09 10.61 -15.71
CA ARG A 189 65.98 11.78 -15.86
C ARG A 189 67.00 11.88 -14.72
N ALA A 190 66.59 11.59 -13.49
CA ALA A 190 67.49 11.54 -12.33
C ALA A 190 68.55 10.44 -12.47
N ARG A 191 68.17 9.25 -12.95
CA ARG A 191 69.13 8.17 -13.23
C ARG A 191 70.08 8.50 -14.38
N ALA A 192 69.57 9.12 -15.44
CA ALA A 192 70.39 9.56 -16.57
C ALA A 192 71.43 10.62 -16.17
N THR A 193 71.06 11.55 -15.28
CA THR A 193 71.97 12.59 -14.76
C THR A 193 73.03 12.02 -13.84
N VAL A 194 72.68 11.10 -12.94
CA VAL A 194 73.66 10.38 -12.09
C VAL A 194 74.62 9.54 -12.93
N ALA A 195 74.12 8.80 -13.93
CA ALA A 195 74.97 8.04 -14.83
C ALA A 195 75.93 8.93 -15.65
N LEU A 196 75.50 10.16 -16.01
CA LEU A 196 76.38 11.13 -16.65
C LEU A 196 77.46 11.63 -15.68
N SER A 197 77.11 11.96 -14.44
CA SER A 197 78.06 12.48 -13.45
C SER A 197 79.11 11.45 -13.04
N GLU A 198 78.73 10.17 -12.94
CA GLU A 198 79.67 9.07 -12.67
C GLU A 198 80.66 8.87 -13.83
N ARG A 199 80.21 9.11 -15.07
CA ARG A 199 81.06 8.96 -16.27
C ARG A 199 81.99 10.15 -16.51
N THR A 200 81.64 11.35 -16.04
CA THR A 200 82.55 12.51 -16.02
C THR A 200 83.50 12.48 -14.82
N GLY A 201 83.10 11.89 -13.69
CA GLY A 201 83.96 11.71 -12.51
C GLY A 201 85.07 10.67 -12.67
N SER A 202 84.92 9.67 -13.56
CA SER A 202 85.96 8.65 -13.82
C SER A 202 86.97 9.01 -14.92
N ARG A 203 86.91 10.25 -15.45
CA ARG A 203 87.83 10.77 -16.48
C ARG A 203 88.73 11.92 -15.98
N VAL A 204 88.86 12.07 -14.67
CA VAL A 204 89.91 12.87 -14.02
C VAL A 204 90.77 11.91 -13.20
#